data_AF-A0A6A8DDJ6-F1
#
_entry.id   AF-A0A6A8DDJ6-F1
#
_cell.length_a   1.000
_cell.length_b   1.000
_cell.length_c   1.000
_cell.angle_alpha   90.00
_cell.angle_beta   90.00
_cell.angle_gamma   90.00
#
_symmetry.space_group_name_H-M   'P 1'
#
loop_
_entity.id
_entity.type
_entity.pdbx_description
1 polymer ?
#
loop_
_entity_poly.entity_id
_entity_poly.type
_entity_poly.pdbx_seq_one_letter_code
_entity_poly.pdbx_strand_id
1 'polypeptide(L)' 'MILYEWKNFGTDTDVYTKESFEEEINDVFEAMMIDDAKEIPQYIWTRNYVIIIKPTARMYKDVSFVKIPRNPSVV' A
#
# COMPACT_ATOMS: atom_id res chain seq x y z
N MET A 1 1.00 13.66 -2.44
CA MET A 1 -0.21 13.79 -3.28
C MET A 1 -1.05 12.51 -3.22
N ILE A 2 -2.38 12.61 -3.31
CA ILE A 2 -3.25 11.44 -3.46
C ILE A 2 -3.42 11.16 -4.95
N LEU A 3 -3.19 9.91 -5.38
CA LEU A 3 -3.37 9.41 -6.73
C LEU A 3 -4.53 8.40 -6.72
N TYR A 4 -5.45 8.54 -7.67
CA TYR A 4 -6.54 7.58 -7.91
C TYR A 4 -6.16 6.50 -8.93
N GLU A 5 -4.90 6.53 -9.37
CA GLU A 5 -4.31 5.56 -10.28
C GLU A 5 -3.18 4.85 -9.57
N TRP A 6 -2.99 3.58 -9.92
CA TRP A 6 -1.90 2.80 -9.35
C TRP A 6 -0.57 3.26 -9.94
N LYS A 7 0.40 3.50 -9.06
CA LYS A 7 1.79 3.74 -9.42
C LYS A 7 2.63 2.62 -8.84
N ASN A 8 3.22 1.81 -9.71
CA ASN A 8 4.11 0.74 -9.29
C ASN A 8 5.22 1.31 -8.42
N PHE A 9 5.45 0.65 -7.28
CA PHE A 9 6.54 0.94 -6.38
C PHE A 9 7.24 -0.37 -6.05
N GLY A 10 8.52 -0.29 -5.70
CA GLY A 10 9.30 -1.46 -5.39
C GLY A 10 10.21 -1.21 -4.21
N THR A 11 10.60 -2.31 -3.60
CA THR A 11 11.72 -2.41 -2.68
C THR A 11 12.92 -2.96 -3.43
N ASP A 12 14.05 -3.12 -2.74
CA ASP A 12 15.22 -3.78 -3.33
C ASP A 12 14.96 -5.27 -3.65
N THR A 13 13.87 -5.86 -3.13
CA THR A 13 13.51 -7.28 -3.28
C THR A 13 12.30 -7.52 -4.17
N ASP A 14 11.31 -6.62 -4.16
CA ASP A 14 10.00 -6.87 -4.77
C ASP A 14 9.46 -5.63 -5.49
N VAL A 15 8.70 -5.85 -6.56
CA VAL A 15 7.97 -4.79 -7.27
C VAL A 15 6.47 -5.04 -7.09
N TYR A 16 5.79 -4.10 -6.45
CA TYR A 16 4.36 -4.16 -6.21
C TYR A 16 3.60 -3.55 -7.39
N THR A 17 3.02 -4.41 -8.22
CA THR A 17 2.01 -4.03 -9.20
C THR A 17 0.62 -4.03 -8.58
N LYS A 18 -0.35 -3.40 -9.26
CA LYS A 18 -1.74 -3.37 -8.81
C LYS A 18 -2.26 -4.79 -8.56
N GLU A 19 -2.01 -5.69 -9.51
CA GLU A 19 -2.49 -7.07 -9.46
C GLU A 19 -1.89 -7.83 -8.29
N SER A 20 -0.56 -7.75 -8.10
CA SER A 20 0.12 -8.41 -6.99
C SER A 20 -0.38 -7.92 -5.63
N PHE A 21 -0.66 -6.62 -5.52
CA PHE A 21 -1.18 -6.02 -4.29
C PHE A 21 -2.64 -6.40 -4.03
N GLU A 22 -3.50 -6.35 -5.03
CA GLU A 22 -4.91 -6.73 -4.88
C GLU A 22 -5.04 -8.22 -4.52
N GLU A 23 -4.17 -9.08 -5.05
CA GLU A 23 -4.09 -10.50 -4.69
C GLU A 23 -3.61 -10.71 -3.24
N GLU A 24 -2.54 -10.03 -2.82
CA GLU A 24 -1.99 -10.13 -1.46
C GLU A 24 -2.95 -9.57 -0.40
N ILE A 25 -3.59 -8.44 -0.68
CA ILE A 25 -4.53 -7.80 0.24
C ILE A 25 -5.92 -8.45 0.18
N ASN A 26 -6.25 -9.10 -0.93
CA ASN A 26 -7.58 -9.63 -1.26
C ASN A 26 -8.66 -8.54 -1.16
N ASP A 27 -8.35 -7.37 -1.72
CA ASP A 27 -9.26 -6.23 -1.79
C ASP A 27 -8.95 -5.37 -3.02
N VAL A 28 -9.88 -4.51 -3.42
CA VAL A 28 -9.78 -3.71 -4.65
C VAL A 28 -9.17 -2.35 -4.35
N PHE A 29 -8.14 -1.95 -5.09
CA PHE A 29 -7.49 -0.65 -4.98
C PHE A 29 -8.42 0.50 -5.40
N GLU A 30 -8.39 1.60 -4.66
CA GLU A 30 -9.11 2.84 -5.00
C GLU A 30 -8.19 4.07 -5.11
N ALA A 31 -7.22 4.22 -4.21
CA ALA A 31 -6.31 5.36 -4.21
C ALA A 31 -5.02 5.07 -3.43
N MET A 32 -3.97 5.83 -3.70
CA MET A 32 -2.72 5.79 -2.93
C MET A 32 -2.23 7.20 -2.60
N MET A 33 -1.53 7.34 -1.49
CA MET A 33 -0.80 8.55 -1.13
C MET A 33 0.69 8.30 -1.34
N ILE A 34 1.26 9.02 -2.32
CA ILE A 34 2.70 9.07 -2.55
C ILE A 34 3.19 10.49 -2.23
N ASP A 35 4.34 10.59 -1.56
CA ASP A 35 5.02 11.85 -1.34
C ASP A 35 6.04 12.02 -2.48
N ASP A 36 6.16 13.21 -3.08
CA ASP A 36 7.03 13.40 -4.25
C ASP A 36 8.51 13.15 -3.92
N ALA A 37 8.86 13.24 -2.64
CA ALA A 37 10.19 12.90 -2.14
C ALA A 37 10.40 11.40 -1.87
N LYS A 38 9.35 10.56 -1.99
CA LYS A 38 9.38 9.14 -1.63
C LYS A 38 8.93 8.27 -2.79
N GLU A 39 9.70 7.23 -3.05
CA GLU A 39 9.36 6.25 -4.11
C GLU A 39 8.27 5.26 -3.66
N ILE A 40 8.04 5.14 -2.35
CA ILE A 40 7.09 4.20 -1.76
C ILE A 40 5.87 4.99 -1.21
N PRO A 41 4.64 4.60 -1.57
CA PRO A 41 3.44 5.18 -0.99
C PRO A 41 3.34 4.91 0.52
N GLN A 42 2.78 5.84 1.27
CA GLN A 42 2.60 5.68 2.72
C GLN A 42 1.26 5.04 3.07
N TYR A 43 0.24 5.34 2.27
CA TYR A 43 -1.12 4.88 2.46
C TYR A 43 -1.70 4.40 1.14
N ILE A 44 -2.44 3.31 1.19
CA ILE A 44 -3.23 2.80 0.06
C ILE A 44 -4.66 2.57 0.56
N TRP A 45 -5.63 3.19 -0.09
CA TRP A 45 -7.04 2.93 0.13
C TRP A 45 -7.50 1.82 -0.81
N THR A 46 -8.15 0.84 -0.21
CA THR A 46 -8.91 -0.20 -0.89
C THR A 46 -10.39 -0.03 -0.57
N ARG A 47 -11.25 -0.82 -1.20
CA ARG A 47 -12.71 -0.72 -0.98
C ARG A 47 -13.10 -0.88 0.48
N ASN A 48 -12.44 -1.77 1.22
CA ASN A 48 -12.79 -2.10 2.61
C ASN A 48 -11.77 -1.61 3.63
N TYR A 49 -10.50 -1.41 3.23
CA TYR A 49 -9.39 -1.11 4.13
C TYR A 49 -8.60 0.14 3.74
N VAL A 50 -7.92 0.71 4.72
CA VAL A 50 -6.78 1.60 4.52
C VAL A 50 -5.54 0.81 4.90
N ILE A 51 -4.64 0.65 3.96
CA ILE A 51 -3.38 -0.05 4.13
C ILE A 51 -2.30 0.98 4.43
N ILE A 52 -1.64 0.85 5.58
CA ILE A 52 -0.46 1.65 5.92
C ILE A 52 0.78 0.85 5.55
N ILE A 53 1.65 1.45 4.75
CA ILE A 53 2.93 0.85 4.37
C ILE A 53 4.00 1.34 5.33
N LYS A 54 4.65 0.39 6.01
CA LYS A 54 5.75 0.68 6.91
C LYS A 54 7.04 0.06 6.36
N PRO A 55 8.07 0.87 6.08
CA PRO A 55 9.38 0.32 5.74
C PRO A 55 9.93 -0.40 6.97
N THR A 56 10.43 -1.62 6.75
CA THR A 56 11.04 -2.41 7.82
C THR A 56 12.54 -2.07 7.89
N ALA A 57 13.05 -1.78 9.08
CA ALA A 57 14.46 -1.42 9.29
C ALA A 57 15.42 -2.62 9.26
N ARG A 58 15.00 -3.77 8.72
CA ARG A 58 15.85 -4.96 8.62
C ARG A 58 16.77 -4.85 7.40
N MET A 59 17.80 -5.70 7.38
CA MET A 59 18.91 -5.70 6.41
C MET A 59 18.48 -5.82 4.93
N TYR A 60 17.22 -6.15 4.67
CA TYR A 60 16.54 -6.09 3.37
C TYR A 60 15.47 -5.01 3.49
N LYS A 61 15.39 -4.06 2.54
CA LYS A 61 14.39 -2.98 2.55
C LYS A 61 12.98 -3.51 2.28
N ASP A 62 12.48 -4.42 3.10
CA ASP A 62 11.16 -5.00 2.96
C ASP A 62 10.08 -4.01 3.45
N VAL A 63 8.84 -4.15 2.98
CA VAL A 63 7.71 -3.31 3.38
C VAL A 63 6.63 -4.15 4.07
N SER A 64 6.11 -3.63 5.18
CA SER A 64 5.01 -4.27 5.91
C SER A 64 3.69 -3.56 5.63
N PHE A 65 2.65 -4.34 5.27
CA PHE A 65 1.29 -3.84 5.08
C PHE A 65 0.46 -3.99 6.36
N VAL A 66 0.03 -2.86 6.92
CA VAL A 66 -0.90 -2.84 8.07
C VAL A 66 -2.29 -2.51 7.57
N LYS A 67 -3.23 -3.46 7.68
CA LYS A 67 -4.62 -3.27 7.27
C LYS A 67 -5.44 -2.59 8.38
N ILE A 68 -6.12 -1.50 8.06
CA ILE A 68 -7.05 -0.81 8.96
C ILE A 68 -8.43 -0.77 8.30
N PRO A 69 -9.51 -1.27 8.95
CA PRO A 69 -10.86 -1.16 8.40
C PRO A 69 -11.25 0.30 8.13
N ARG A 70 -11.81 0.62 6.97
CA ARG A 70 -12.30 1.99 6.68
C ARG A 70 -13.45 2.39 7.59
N ASN A 71 -14.27 1.41 7.95
CA ASN A 71 -15.41 1.58 8.85
C ASN A 71 -15.27 0.60 10.01
N PRO A 72 -14.62 1.00 11.13
CA PRO A 72 -14.35 0.11 12.26
C PRO A 72 -15.62 -0.38 12.97
N SER A 73 -16.76 0.26 12.75
CA SER A 73 -18.06 -0.16 13.28
C SER A 73 -18.73 -1.29 12.50
N VAL A 74 -18.15 -1.74 11.38
CA VAL A 74 -18.72 -2.76 10.49
C VAL A 74 -17.92 -4.09 10.57
N VAL A 75 -17.04 -4.22 11.56
CA VAL A 75 -16.22 -5.42 11.81
C VAL A 75 -16.83 -6.27 12.92
#